data_AF-A0A3A4ZEJ1-F1
#
_entry.id   AF-A0A3A4ZEJ1-F1
#
_cell.length_a   1.000
_cell.length_b   1.000
_cell.length_c   1.000
_cell.angle_alpha   90.00
_cell.angle_beta   90.00
_cell.angle_gamma   90.00
#
_symmetry.space_group_name_H-M   'P 1'
#
loop_
_entity.id
_entity.type
_entity.pdbx_description
1 polymer ?
#
loop_
_entity_poly.entity_id
_entity_poly.type
_entity_poly.pdbx_seq_one_letter_code
_entity_poly.pdbx_strand_id
1 'polypeptide(L)' 'MKTIASIEPIHEAQLLTYLKLGGWKLGLLINFNVTVLKEGIRRRRL' A
#
# COMPACT_ATOMS: atom_id res chain seq x y z
N MET A 1 -3.26 -17.12 -0.37
CA MET A 1 -3.72 -15.71 -0.52
C MET A 1 -3.93 -15.14 0.88
N LYS A 2 -3.10 -14.18 1.32
CA LYS A 2 -3.41 -13.37 2.50
C LYS A 2 -4.16 -12.14 2.03
N THR A 3 -5.48 -12.21 2.03
CA THR A 3 -6.35 -11.05 1.84
C THR A 3 -6.44 -10.35 3.19
N ILE A 4 -5.84 -9.17 3.30
CA ILE A 4 -5.87 -8.39 4.55
C ILE A 4 -7.22 -7.68 4.61
N ALA A 5 -7.85 -7.65 5.78
CA ALA A 5 -9.17 -7.04 5.95
C ALA A 5 -9.18 -5.53 5.62
N SER A 6 -8.12 -4.81 6.03
CA SER A 6 -7.95 -3.37 5.90
C SER A 6 -6.48 -2.98 5.67
N ILE A 7 -6.23 -1.84 5.03
CA ILE A 7 -4.89 -1.24 4.99
C ILE A 7 -4.62 -0.54 6.32
N GLU A 8 -3.91 -1.23 7.21
CA GLU A 8 -3.36 -0.66 8.44
C GLU A 8 -2.13 0.25 8.21
N PRO A 9 -1.85 1.22 9.10
CA PRO A 9 -0.69 2.13 8.99
C PRO A 9 0.67 1.41 8.86
N ILE A 10 0.79 0.21 9.42
CA ILE A 10 2.00 -0.61 9.31
C ILE A 10 2.33 -1.00 7.86
N HIS A 11 1.33 -1.22 7.02
CA HIS A 11 1.55 -1.54 5.60
C HIS A 11 2.12 -0.35 4.83
N GLU A 12 1.75 0.87 5.24
CA GLU A 12 2.33 2.09 4.67
C GLU A 12 3.77 2.29 5.11
N ALA A 13 4.08 2.05 6.39
CA ALA A 13 5.44 2.11 6.90
C ALA A 13 6.37 1.09 6.23
N GLN A 14 5.86 -0.12 5.96
CA GLN A 14 6.57 -1.14 5.18
C GLN A 14 6.81 -0.68 3.74
N LEU A 15 5.77 -0.18 3.05
CA LEU A 15 5.91 0.34 1.68
C LEU A 15 6.97 1.46 1.63
N LEU A 16 6.93 2.43 2.54
CA LEU A 16 7.91 3.52 2.59
C LEU A 16 9.33 3.03 2.83
N THR A 17 9.50 1.96 3.63
CA THR A 17 10.80 1.31 3.82
C THR A 17 11.31 0.71 2.52
N TYR A 18 10.48 -0.04 1.79
CA TYR A 18 10.87 -0.60 0.50
C TYR A 18 11.14 0.47 -0.56
N LEU A 19 10.38 1.56 -0.58
CA LEU A 19 10.62 2.69 -1.47
C LEU A 19 11.96 3.37 -1.17
N LYS A 20 12.31 3.56 0.11
CA LYS A 20 13.63 4.09 0.53
C LYS A 20 14.76 3.18 0.09
N LEU A 21 14.63 1.88 0.35
CA LEU A 21 15.66 0.89 0.01
C LEU A 21 15.83 0.74 -1.50
N GLY A 22 14.74 0.81 -2.27
CA GLY A 22 14.77 0.73 -3.74
C GLY A 22 15.09 2.04 -4.46
N GLY A 23 15.20 3.16 -3.74
CA GLY A 23 15.40 4.48 -4.36
C GLY A 23 14.19 4.97 -5.16
N TRP A 24 13.00 4.43 -4.91
CA TRP A 24 11.78 4.76 -5.65
C TRP A 24 10.99 5.87 -4.93
N LYS A 25 10.53 6.86 -5.69
CA LYS A 25 9.78 8.01 -5.15
C LYS A 25 8.27 7.76 -5.02
N LEU A 26 7.79 6.63 -5.54
CA LEU A 26 6.36 6.34 -5.66
C LEU A 26 6.07 4.87 -5.41
N GLY A 27 5.10 4.61 -4.52
CA GLY A 27 4.56 3.28 -4.28
C GLY A 27 3.04 3.26 -4.27
N LEU A 28 2.50 2.08 -4.56
CA LEU A 28 1.08 1.81 -4.61
C LEU A 28 0.74 0.69 -3.62
N LEU A 29 -0.24 0.95 -2.75
CA LEU A 29 -0.87 -0.06 -1.92
C LEU A 29 -2.26 -0.34 -2.50
N ILE A 30 -2.57 -1.61 -2.71
CA ILE A 30 -3.87 -2.04 -3.23
C ILE A 30 -4.51 -3.00 -2.23
N ASN A 31 -5.66 -2.61 -1.69
CA ASN A 31 -6.54 -3.52 -0.98
C ASN A 31 -7.55 -4.12 -1.95
N PHE A 32 -7.55 -5.44 -2.06
CA PHE A 32 -8.53 -6.18 -2.86
C PHE A 32 -9.78 -6.57 -2.05
N ASN A 33 -9.78 -6.32 -0.73
CA ASN A 33 -10.91 -6.61 0.16
C ASN A 33 -11.88 -5.42 0.27
N VAL A 34 -12.26 -4.83 -0.86
CA VAL A 34 -13.19 -3.69 -0.94
C VAL A 34 -14.19 -3.89 -2.07
N THR A 35 -15.41 -3.37 -1.90
CA THR A 35 -16.48 -3.46 -2.91
C THR A 35 -16.12 -2.71 -4.19
N VAL A 36 -15.43 -1.58 -4.07
CA VAL A 36 -14.96 -0.77 -5.19
C VAL A 36 -13.44 -0.67 -5.12
N LEU A 37 -12.74 -1.28 -6.08
CA LEU A 37 -11.26 -1.34 -6.08
C LEU A 37 -10.61 0.05 -5.97
N LYS A 38 -11.22 1.08 -6.56
CA LYS A 38 -10.75 2.47 -6.48
C LYS A 38 -10.59 2.96 -5.03
N GLU A 39 -11.44 2.49 -4.10
CA GLU A 39 -11.39 2.84 -2.68
C GLU A 39 -10.26 2.10 -1.94
N GLY A 40 -9.80 0.97 -2.48
CA GLY A 40 -8.71 0.17 -1.94
C GLY A 40 -7.32 0.64 -2.38
N ILE A 41 -7.22 1.60 -3.29
CA ILE A 41 -5.93 2.07 -3.82
C ILE A 41 -5.41 3.26 -3.01
N ARG A 42 -4.20 3.12 -2.45
CA ARG A 42 -3.46 4.20 -1.80
C ARG A 42 -2.15 4.47 -2.53
N ARG A 43 -1.98 5.72 -2.97
CA ARG A 43 -0.73 6.22 -3.54
C ARG A 43 0.12 6.85 -2.43
N ARG A 44 1.40 6.48 -2.34
CA ARG A 44 2.36 7.08 -1.41
C ARG A 44 3.55 7.61 -2.18
N ARG A 45 3.92 8.85 -1.88
CA ARG A 45 5.14 9.48 -2.36
C ARG A 45 6.14 9.48 -1.22
N LEU A 46 7.39 9.13 -1.52
CA LEU A 46 8.48 9.26 -0.56
C LEU A 46 8.87 10.73 -0.36
#